data_AF-A0A1H4XMG0-F1
#
_entry.id   AF-A0A1H4XMG0-F1
#
_cell.length_a   1.000
_cell.length_b   1.000
_cell.length_c   1.000
_cell.angle_alpha   90.00
_cell.angle_beta   90.00
_cell.angle_gamma   90.00
#
_symmetry.space_group_name_H-M   'P 1'
#
loop_
_entity.id
_entity.type
_entity.pdbx_description
1 polymer ?
#
loop_
_entity_poly.entity_id
_entity_poly.type
_entity_poly.pdbx_seq_one_letter_code
_entity_poly.pdbx_strand_id
1 'polypeptide(L)'
;MRIRATAAAVLGALALSALAVPTAQAAGTTAPNVTFSKMKVNAGKAITVGATSTVKVKVTYTVTHPSTVSLSGIATGPLIYRGTSAKSPDNEFISDDPGTCTKVDSTTANCSATIAVTAADLYNSEAGTWKEGGLAVNSSGGMKWQSDLGTIPVRRAAKLTADATPEPVKKGKTLTVTGKLTRADWQKGTYVGFAGQSVKLQFRKAGTSTYTTLKTITSSSTGALKTTVTAGSDGYYRYSFAGTSTTSSVSAAGDYVDVQ
;
A
#
# COMPACT_ATOMS: atom_id res chain seq x y z
N MET A 1 56.57 50.57 -34.53
CA MET A 1 57.88 49.96 -34.81
C MET A 1 57.82 48.51 -34.33
N ARG A 2 57.94 47.55 -35.25
CA ARG A 2 57.94 46.10 -34.96
C ARG A 2 59.29 45.71 -34.39
N ILE A 3 59.35 44.96 -33.29
CA ILE A 3 60.52 44.12 -32.98
C ILE A 3 60.04 42.78 -32.38
N ARG A 4 60.49 41.70 -33.02
CA ARG A 4 60.36 40.29 -32.64
C ARG A 4 61.57 39.85 -31.80
N ALA A 5 61.49 38.61 -31.28
CA ALA A 5 62.54 37.74 -30.72
C ALA A 5 62.65 37.81 -29.18
N THR A 6 62.80 36.72 -28.42
CA THR A 6 63.16 35.33 -28.71
C THR A 6 62.81 34.47 -27.49
N ALA A 7 62.43 33.21 -27.71
CA ALA A 7 62.20 32.22 -26.66
C ALA A 7 63.52 31.73 -26.05
N ALA A 8 63.55 31.55 -24.73
CA ALA A 8 64.52 30.72 -24.03
C ALA A 8 63.74 29.72 -23.17
N ALA A 9 63.82 28.45 -23.54
CA ALA A 9 63.26 27.35 -22.76
C ALA A 9 64.19 27.06 -21.58
N VAL A 10 63.66 27.20 -20.36
CA VAL A 10 64.31 26.72 -19.14
C VAL A 10 63.54 25.48 -18.69
N LEU A 11 64.19 24.32 -18.78
CA LEU A 11 63.73 23.07 -18.18
C LEU A 11 63.92 23.16 -16.67
N GLY A 12 62.86 23.50 -15.94
CA GLY A 12 62.81 23.39 -14.49
C GLY A 12 62.35 21.99 -14.07
N ALA A 13 63.20 21.25 -13.37
CA ALA A 13 62.85 19.99 -12.74
C ALA A 13 61.86 20.24 -11.58
N LEU A 14 60.60 19.88 -11.76
CA LEU A 14 59.61 19.81 -10.68
C LEU A 14 59.84 18.52 -9.88
N ALA A 15 60.45 18.65 -8.70
CA ALA A 15 60.45 17.60 -7.70
C ALA A 15 59.00 17.38 -7.21
N LEU A 16 58.41 16.25 -7.59
CA LEU A 16 57.10 15.82 -7.11
C LEU A 16 57.27 15.31 -5.68
N SER A 17 57.04 16.18 -4.70
CA SER A 17 56.91 15.77 -3.30
C SER A 17 55.63 14.95 -3.17
N ALA A 18 55.76 13.62 -3.22
CA ALA A 18 54.67 12.71 -2.93
C ALA A 18 54.33 12.78 -1.43
N LEU A 19 53.40 13.67 -1.06
CA LEU A 19 52.71 13.56 0.21
C LEU A 19 51.83 12.31 0.15
N ALA A 20 52.30 11.23 0.78
CA ALA A 20 51.47 10.10 1.14
C ALA A 20 50.47 10.56 2.21
N VAL A 21 49.36 11.15 1.77
CA VAL A 21 48.18 11.29 2.62
C VAL A 21 47.68 9.87 2.86
N PRO A 22 47.56 9.40 4.12
CA PRO A 22 46.86 8.16 4.37
C PRO A 22 45.44 8.34 3.84
N THR A 23 45.06 7.58 2.82
CA THR A 23 43.66 7.43 2.48
C THR A 23 43.02 6.77 3.69
N ALA A 24 42.38 7.58 4.54
CA ALA A 24 41.47 7.08 5.56
C ALA A 24 40.35 6.35 4.82
N GLN A 25 40.55 5.05 4.57
CA GLN A 25 39.48 4.19 4.13
C GLN A 25 38.45 4.24 5.25
N ALA A 26 37.29 4.83 4.97
CA ALA A 26 36.14 4.70 5.85
C ALA A 26 35.92 3.20 6.05
N ALA A 27 36.28 2.69 7.23
CA ALA A 27 35.97 1.32 7.61
C ALA A 27 34.45 1.19 7.46
N GLY A 28 34.01 0.44 6.44
CA GLY A 28 32.60 0.25 6.17
C GLY A 28 31.90 -0.21 7.44
N THR A 29 30.80 0.45 7.79
CA THR A 29 30.06 0.15 9.01
C THR A 29 29.49 -1.27 8.86
N THR A 30 30.00 -2.21 9.66
CA THR A 30 29.64 -3.63 9.53
C THR A 30 28.16 -3.80 9.84
N ALA A 31 27.42 -4.50 8.97
CA ALA A 31 25.99 -4.72 9.15
C ALA A 31 25.70 -5.61 10.37
N PRO A 32 24.58 -5.40 11.09
CA PRO A 32 24.17 -6.30 12.16
C PRO A 32 23.88 -7.70 11.62
N ASN A 33 24.38 -8.72 12.33
CA ASN A 33 24.10 -10.13 12.01
C ASN A 33 22.74 -10.55 12.60
N VAL A 34 21.67 -10.16 11.91
CA VAL A 34 20.30 -10.52 12.25
C VAL A 34 19.54 -10.95 11.00
N THR A 35 18.50 -11.77 11.18
CA THR A 35 17.57 -12.16 10.11
C THR A 35 16.12 -11.94 10.54
N PHE A 36 15.27 -11.71 9.56
CA PHE A 36 13.84 -11.50 9.72
C PHE A 36 13.09 -12.75 9.24
N SER A 37 12.01 -13.10 9.95
CA SER A 37 11.11 -14.18 9.55
C SER A 37 9.70 -13.93 10.09
N LYS A 38 8.72 -14.75 9.68
CA LYS A 38 7.32 -14.65 10.12
C LYS A 38 6.73 -13.24 9.95
N MET A 39 7.14 -12.54 8.88
CA MET A 39 6.64 -11.22 8.56
C MET A 39 5.14 -11.31 8.26
N LYS A 40 4.36 -10.44 8.91
CA LYS A 40 2.91 -10.41 8.74
C LYS A 40 2.44 -8.96 8.80
N VAL A 41 2.30 -8.35 7.64
CA VAL A 41 1.76 -6.99 7.49
C VAL A 41 0.24 -7.05 7.52
N ASN A 42 -0.40 -6.20 8.33
CA ASN A 42 -1.86 -6.08 8.41
C ASN A 42 -2.61 -7.42 8.62
N ALA A 43 -2.03 -8.32 9.40
CA ALA A 43 -2.54 -9.68 9.59
C ALA A 43 -2.71 -10.50 8.27
N GLY A 44 -2.01 -10.12 7.19
CA GLY A 44 -2.13 -10.70 5.84
C GLY A 44 -3.30 -10.14 5.02
N LYS A 45 -4.06 -9.17 5.54
CA LYS A 45 -5.17 -8.54 4.83
C LYS A 45 -4.69 -7.41 3.94
N ALA A 46 -5.31 -7.26 2.77
CA ALA A 46 -5.00 -6.16 1.84
C ALA A 46 -5.06 -4.78 2.53
N ILE A 47 -4.10 -3.92 2.24
CA ILE A 47 -4.08 -2.52 2.67
C ILE A 47 -4.94 -1.74 1.68
N THR A 48 -6.04 -1.16 2.15
CA THR A 48 -6.96 -0.40 1.29
C THR A 48 -6.80 1.09 1.52
N VAL A 49 -6.28 1.81 0.53
CA VAL A 49 -5.93 3.22 0.64
C VAL A 49 -6.94 4.08 -0.13
N GLY A 50 -7.56 5.03 0.56
CA GLY A 50 -8.43 6.04 -0.03
C GLY A 50 -7.67 7.08 -0.83
N ALA A 51 -8.40 8.01 -1.47
CA ALA A 51 -7.78 8.95 -2.41
C ALA A 51 -6.78 9.92 -1.77
N THR A 52 -6.96 10.26 -0.48
CA THR A 52 -6.11 11.21 0.28
C THR A 52 -5.75 10.70 1.67
N SER A 53 -6.01 9.43 1.97
CA SER A 53 -5.86 8.89 3.32
C SER A 53 -4.45 8.38 3.60
N THR A 54 -4.07 8.41 4.87
CA THR A 54 -2.98 7.59 5.41
C THR A 54 -3.56 6.39 6.16
N VAL A 55 -3.09 5.19 5.83
CA VAL A 55 -3.50 3.94 6.46
C VAL A 55 -2.35 3.41 7.30
N LYS A 56 -2.54 3.38 8.62
CA LYS A 56 -1.57 2.78 9.55
C LYS A 56 -1.86 1.30 9.71
N VAL A 57 -0.89 0.45 9.41
CA VAL A 57 -1.01 -1.01 9.54
C VAL A 57 0.00 -1.57 10.53
N LYS A 58 -0.48 -2.42 11.43
CA LYS A 58 0.38 -3.17 12.35
C LYS A 58 1.12 -4.27 11.59
N VAL A 59 2.38 -4.44 11.93
CA VAL A 59 3.24 -5.50 11.43
C VAL A 59 3.80 -6.29 12.61
N THR A 60 3.82 -7.62 12.48
CA THR A 60 4.50 -8.52 13.43
C THR A 60 5.54 -9.33 12.68
N TYR A 61 6.69 -9.57 13.30
CA TYR A 61 7.78 -10.34 12.72
C TYR A 61 8.68 -10.93 13.81
N THR A 62 9.50 -11.90 13.46
CA THR A 62 10.51 -12.49 14.33
C THR A 62 11.89 -12.06 13.85
N VAL A 63 12.73 -11.62 14.79
CA VAL A 63 14.15 -11.36 14.58
C VAL A 63 14.95 -12.51 15.18
N THR A 64 15.86 -13.08 14.39
CA THR A 64 16.81 -14.11 14.82
C THR A 64 18.23 -13.57 14.75
N HIS A 65 19.04 -13.87 15.76
CA HIS A 65 20.43 -13.42 15.87
C HIS A 65 21.27 -14.47 16.62
N PRO A 66 22.60 -14.53 16.40
CA PRO A 66 23.46 -15.39 17.21
C PRO A 66 23.50 -14.88 18.67
N SER A 67 23.83 -15.77 19.61
CA SER A 67 23.92 -15.44 21.04
C SER A 67 25.01 -14.40 21.35
N THR A 68 25.97 -14.20 20.44
CA THR A 68 27.01 -13.17 20.52
C THR A 68 26.53 -11.77 20.16
N VAL A 69 25.33 -11.65 19.58
CA VAL A 69 24.73 -10.37 19.18
C VAL A 69 23.67 -9.99 20.21
N SER A 70 23.79 -8.79 20.77
CA SER A 70 22.73 -8.17 21.56
C SER A 70 21.86 -7.31 20.65
N LEU A 71 20.53 -7.38 20.83
CA LEU A 71 19.60 -6.45 20.17
C LEU A 71 19.62 -5.06 20.81
N SER A 72 20.25 -4.90 22.00
CA SER A 72 20.49 -3.59 22.59
C SER A 72 21.45 -2.81 21.68
N GLY A 73 20.94 -1.76 21.02
CA GLY A 73 21.69 -0.98 20.02
C GLY A 73 21.44 -1.37 18.56
N ILE A 74 20.49 -2.28 18.29
CA ILE A 74 20.03 -2.60 16.93
C ILE A 74 18.56 -2.17 16.80
N ALA A 75 18.31 -1.15 15.97
CA ALA A 75 16.97 -0.81 15.53
C ALA A 75 16.54 -1.80 14.45
N THR A 76 15.32 -2.33 14.54
CA THR A 76 14.73 -3.22 13.52
C THR A 76 13.41 -2.65 13.05
N GLY A 77 13.14 -2.66 11.75
CA GLY A 77 11.94 -2.06 11.17
C GLY A 77 11.43 -2.90 9.99
N PRO A 78 10.13 -3.23 9.94
CA PRO A 78 9.53 -3.83 8.76
C PRO A 78 9.29 -2.79 7.68
N LEU A 79 9.28 -3.23 6.44
CA LEU A 79 8.89 -2.42 5.29
C LEU A 79 8.07 -3.22 4.28
N ILE A 80 7.36 -2.51 3.43
CA ILE A 80 6.81 -3.04 2.18
C ILE A 80 7.46 -2.30 1.01
N TYR A 81 7.72 -2.99 -0.09
CA TYR A 81 8.40 -2.40 -1.24
C TYR A 81 7.92 -2.95 -2.58
N ARG A 82 8.22 -2.20 -3.63
CA ARG A 82 8.19 -2.66 -5.02
C ARG A 82 9.59 -2.67 -5.62
N GLY A 83 9.74 -3.41 -6.71
CA GLY A 83 11.04 -3.64 -7.35
C GLY A 83 11.68 -4.95 -6.93
N THR A 84 12.98 -5.08 -7.21
CA THR A 84 13.71 -6.35 -7.06
C THR A 84 14.23 -6.57 -5.65
N SER A 85 14.58 -5.50 -4.91
CA SER A 85 15.17 -5.60 -3.57
C SER A 85 14.65 -4.53 -2.63
N ALA A 86 14.67 -4.83 -1.33
CA ALA A 86 14.31 -3.89 -0.27
C ALA A 86 15.38 -2.81 -0.10
N LYS A 87 16.65 -3.09 -0.45
CA LYS A 87 17.76 -2.14 -0.36
C LYS A 87 17.72 -1.06 -1.44
N SER A 88 17.10 -1.37 -2.57
CA SER A 88 16.98 -0.45 -3.72
C SER A 88 15.61 -0.67 -4.37
N PRO A 89 14.55 -0.22 -3.70
CA PRO A 89 13.19 -0.40 -4.16
C PRO A 89 12.79 0.67 -5.19
N ASP A 90 11.80 0.36 -6.02
CA ASP A 90 11.17 1.36 -6.89
C ASP A 90 10.31 2.34 -6.07
N ASN A 91 9.68 1.82 -5.02
CA ASN A 91 8.93 2.56 -4.00
C ASN A 91 8.86 1.71 -2.72
N GLU A 92 8.82 2.35 -1.55
CA GLU A 92 8.77 1.68 -0.25
C GLU A 92 7.96 2.46 0.79
N PHE A 93 7.42 1.71 1.75
CA PHE A 93 6.97 2.24 3.04
C PHE A 93 7.63 1.44 4.15
N ILE A 94 8.42 2.11 4.96
CA ILE A 94 9.08 1.56 6.15
C ILE A 94 8.39 2.06 7.42
N SER A 95 8.51 1.33 8.52
CA SER A 95 8.03 1.82 9.81
C SER A 95 8.76 3.09 10.24
N ASP A 96 8.00 4.13 10.64
CA ASP A 96 8.56 5.41 11.11
C ASP A 96 9.42 5.23 12.36
N ASP A 97 8.99 4.36 13.27
CA ASP A 97 9.70 4.02 14.49
C ASP A 97 10.28 2.59 14.42
N PRO A 98 11.42 2.33 15.09
CA PRO A 98 11.90 0.97 15.31
C PRO A 98 10.84 0.10 15.99
N GLY A 99 10.79 -1.17 15.61
CA GLY A 99 9.90 -2.15 16.20
C GLY A 99 10.22 -2.40 17.67
N THR A 100 9.17 -2.60 18.45
CA THR A 100 9.27 -3.06 19.83
C THR A 100 9.42 -4.57 19.84
N CYS A 101 10.55 -5.07 20.34
CA CYS A 101 10.89 -6.49 20.38
C CYS A 101 10.82 -7.05 21.79
N THR A 102 10.12 -8.18 21.95
CA THR A 102 10.09 -8.98 23.17
C THR A 102 10.92 -10.24 22.95
N LYS A 103 11.96 -10.42 23.77
CA LYS A 103 12.79 -11.62 23.75
C LYS A 103 11.94 -12.88 23.95
N VAL A 104 12.16 -13.89 23.12
CA VAL A 104 11.58 -15.23 23.29
C VAL A 104 12.60 -16.16 23.93
N ASP A 105 13.82 -16.19 23.39
CA ASP A 105 14.96 -16.96 23.91
C ASP A 105 16.29 -16.22 23.67
N SER A 106 17.44 -16.88 23.84
CA SER A 106 18.78 -16.28 23.67
C SER A 106 19.11 -15.80 22.25
N THR A 107 18.36 -16.24 21.25
CA THR A 107 18.65 -16.04 19.82
C THR A 107 17.45 -15.49 19.03
N THR A 108 16.28 -15.36 19.65
CA THR A 108 15.06 -14.92 18.97
C THR A 108 14.26 -13.91 19.78
N ALA A 109 13.64 -12.97 19.06
CA ALA A 109 12.70 -12.00 19.59
C ALA A 109 11.49 -11.84 18.67
N ASN A 110 10.31 -11.65 19.26
CA ASN A 110 9.10 -11.28 18.56
C ASN A 110 8.94 -9.78 18.58
N CYS A 111 8.82 -9.17 17.41
CA CYS A 111 8.79 -7.74 17.24
C CYS A 111 7.47 -7.28 16.62
N SER A 112 7.08 -6.04 16.93
CA SER A 112 5.98 -5.37 16.24
C SER A 112 6.27 -3.91 15.99
N ALA A 113 5.79 -3.41 14.85
CA ALA A 113 5.89 -2.02 14.46
C ALA A 113 4.64 -1.61 13.66
N THR A 114 4.57 -0.34 13.26
CA THR A 114 3.51 0.20 12.41
C THR A 114 4.12 0.78 11.15
N ILE A 115 3.54 0.48 10.00
CA ILE A 115 3.85 1.14 8.72
C ILE A 115 2.69 2.09 8.40
N ALA A 116 3.01 3.33 8.01
CA ALA A 116 2.03 4.30 7.53
C ALA A 116 2.07 4.34 6.00
N VAL A 117 0.99 3.90 5.33
CA VAL A 117 0.87 3.95 3.87
C VAL A 117 0.02 5.15 3.48
N THR A 118 0.63 6.16 2.86
CA THR A 118 -0.02 7.44 2.54
C THR A 118 -0.33 7.53 1.04
N ALA A 119 -1.54 7.98 0.70
CA ALA A 119 -1.96 8.13 -0.69
C ALA A 119 -1.09 9.10 -1.50
N ALA A 120 -0.52 10.13 -0.87
CA ALA A 120 0.34 11.11 -1.54
C ALA A 120 1.64 10.50 -2.11
N ASP A 121 2.10 9.38 -1.53
CA ASP A 121 3.34 8.70 -1.92
C ASP A 121 3.08 7.51 -2.87
N LEU A 122 1.85 7.44 -3.43
CA LEU A 122 1.41 6.35 -4.29
C LEU A 122 1.00 6.82 -5.70
N TYR A 123 1.43 6.09 -6.73
CA TYR A 123 0.85 6.19 -8.07
C TYR A 123 -0.25 5.16 -8.29
N ASN A 124 -1.23 5.48 -9.15
CA ASN A 124 -2.34 4.56 -9.42
C ASN A 124 -1.90 3.19 -9.99
N SER A 125 -0.77 3.16 -10.69
CA SER A 125 -0.14 1.94 -11.25
C SER A 125 0.45 1.03 -10.16
N GLU A 126 0.58 1.52 -8.94
CA GLU A 126 1.20 0.83 -7.80
C GLU A 126 0.21 0.00 -6.99
N ALA A 127 -1.08 0.13 -7.30
CA ALA A 127 -2.10 -0.74 -6.75
C ALA A 127 -1.86 -2.17 -7.25
N GLY A 128 -1.77 -3.12 -6.33
CA GLY A 128 -1.43 -4.51 -6.63
C GLY A 128 -0.60 -5.14 -5.52
N THR A 129 0.22 -6.12 -5.89
CA THR A 129 1.06 -6.85 -4.95
C THR A 129 2.33 -6.09 -4.61
N TRP A 130 2.59 -5.89 -3.32
CA TRP A 130 3.84 -5.38 -2.77
C TRP A 130 4.59 -6.51 -2.07
N LYS A 131 5.92 -6.44 -2.03
CA LYS A 131 6.77 -7.38 -1.29
C LYS A 131 6.99 -6.89 0.13
N GLU A 132 7.17 -7.81 1.06
CA GLU A 132 7.49 -7.50 2.45
C GLU A 132 9.01 -7.65 2.68
N GLY A 133 9.59 -6.77 3.50
CA GLY A 133 11.02 -6.74 3.80
C GLY A 133 11.31 -6.27 5.22
N GLY A 134 12.59 -6.30 5.59
CA GLY A 134 13.06 -5.86 6.90
C GLY A 134 14.38 -5.11 6.80
N LEU A 135 14.55 -4.13 7.67
CA LEU A 135 15.78 -3.37 7.87
C LEU A 135 16.23 -3.50 9.32
N ALA A 136 17.50 -3.82 9.54
CA ALA A 136 18.16 -3.64 10.82
C ALA A 136 19.31 -2.64 10.69
N VAL A 137 19.42 -1.73 11.66
CA VAL A 137 20.47 -0.71 11.74
C VAL A 137 21.11 -0.77 13.11
N ASN A 138 22.43 -0.92 13.17
CA ASN A 138 23.17 -0.85 14.43
C ASN A 138 23.59 0.59 14.78
N SER A 139 24.06 0.81 16.01
CA SER A 139 24.52 2.11 16.51
C SER A 139 25.67 2.73 15.69
N SER A 140 26.45 1.91 14.99
CA SER A 140 27.53 2.37 14.11
C SER A 140 27.03 2.74 12.70
N GLY A 141 25.73 2.64 12.42
CA GLY A 141 25.13 2.92 11.11
C GLY A 141 25.27 1.79 10.09
N GLY A 142 25.69 0.59 10.50
CA GLY A 142 25.69 -0.59 9.65
C GLY A 142 24.27 -1.08 9.39
N MET A 143 23.94 -1.37 8.13
CA MET A 143 22.58 -1.70 7.69
C MET A 143 22.48 -3.12 7.13
N LYS A 144 21.48 -3.87 7.58
CA LYS A 144 21.10 -5.18 7.04
C LYS A 144 19.68 -5.11 6.47
N TRP A 145 19.59 -5.16 5.16
CA TRP A 145 18.34 -5.32 4.44
C TRP A 145 18.04 -6.79 4.19
N GLN A 146 16.78 -7.17 4.29
CA GLN A 146 16.28 -8.49 3.92
C GLN A 146 15.02 -8.37 3.07
N SER A 147 15.05 -9.04 1.92
CA SER A 147 14.00 -9.07 0.91
C SER A 147 13.13 -10.33 1.00
N ASP A 148 12.05 -10.32 0.23
CA ASP A 148 11.20 -11.48 -0.08
C ASP A 148 10.69 -12.21 1.18
N LEU A 149 10.25 -11.45 2.18
CA LEU A 149 9.69 -11.98 3.44
C LEU A 149 8.20 -12.35 3.34
N GLY A 150 7.58 -12.08 2.20
CA GLY A 150 6.15 -12.22 1.98
C GLY A 150 5.65 -11.23 0.94
N THR A 151 4.33 -11.19 0.75
CA THR A 151 3.69 -10.20 -0.10
C THR A 151 2.38 -9.73 0.51
N ILE A 152 1.98 -8.50 0.19
CA ILE A 152 0.76 -7.89 0.67
C ILE A 152 0.07 -7.10 -0.46
N PRO A 153 -1.25 -7.25 -0.67
CA PRO A 153 -1.94 -6.42 -1.65
C PRO A 153 -2.16 -5.00 -1.11
N VAL A 154 -1.77 -3.99 -1.89
CA VAL A 154 -2.14 -2.58 -1.68
C VAL A 154 -3.19 -2.21 -2.71
N ARG A 155 -4.40 -1.87 -2.26
CA ARG A 155 -5.58 -1.65 -3.11
C ARG A 155 -6.06 -0.22 -3.00
N ARG A 156 -6.55 0.30 -4.11
CA ARG A 156 -7.32 1.55 -4.16
C ARG A 156 -8.70 1.30 -3.56
N ALA A 157 -9.14 2.16 -2.65
CA ALA A 157 -10.48 2.04 -2.08
C ALA A 157 -11.58 2.28 -3.13
N ALA A 158 -12.63 1.45 -3.13
CA ALA A 158 -13.85 1.70 -3.89
C ALA A 158 -14.94 2.33 -3.01
N LYS A 159 -15.80 3.14 -3.62
CA LYS A 159 -17.05 3.66 -3.04
C LYS A 159 -18.21 3.31 -3.95
N LEU A 160 -19.36 3.00 -3.36
CA LEU A 160 -20.54 2.55 -4.08
C LEU A 160 -21.80 3.11 -3.43
N THR A 161 -22.70 3.65 -4.25
CA THR A 161 -24.01 4.15 -3.83
C THR A 161 -25.13 3.34 -4.45
N ALA A 162 -26.32 3.41 -3.84
CA ALA A 162 -27.56 2.87 -4.37
C ALA A 162 -28.70 3.83 -3.99
N ASP A 163 -29.67 3.98 -4.88
CA ASP A 163 -30.87 4.80 -4.74
C ASP A 163 -31.97 4.17 -5.60
N ALA A 164 -33.12 3.86 -5.01
CA ALA A 164 -34.23 3.15 -5.61
C ALA A 164 -35.45 4.08 -5.69
N THR A 165 -36.05 4.20 -6.87
CA THR A 165 -37.17 5.11 -7.11
C THR A 165 -38.19 4.53 -8.08
N PRO A 166 -39.49 4.86 -7.98
CA PRO A 166 -40.10 5.75 -6.99
C PRO A 166 -40.26 5.09 -5.61
N GLU A 167 -40.38 5.93 -4.58
CA GLU A 167 -40.72 5.53 -3.22
C GLU A 167 -41.82 6.47 -2.69
N PRO A 168 -43.00 5.95 -2.27
CA PRO A 168 -43.42 4.55 -2.32
C PRO A 168 -43.72 4.06 -3.76
N VAL A 169 -43.77 2.74 -3.93
CA VAL A 169 -44.09 2.10 -5.22
C VAL A 169 -45.19 1.05 -5.06
N LYS A 170 -46.14 1.00 -5.99
CA LYS A 170 -47.16 -0.06 -5.99
C LYS A 170 -46.55 -1.42 -6.28
N LYS A 171 -47.01 -2.46 -5.59
CA LYS A 171 -46.60 -3.85 -5.85
C LYS A 171 -46.79 -4.23 -7.32
N GLY A 172 -45.80 -4.92 -7.86
CA GLY A 172 -45.76 -5.34 -9.26
C GLY A 172 -45.35 -4.24 -10.24
N LYS A 173 -45.10 -3.00 -9.79
CA LYS A 173 -44.60 -1.91 -10.65
C LYS A 173 -43.09 -1.89 -10.73
N THR A 174 -42.61 -1.18 -11.75
CA THR A 174 -41.19 -1.01 -12.02
C THR A 174 -40.56 -0.07 -11.00
N LEU A 175 -39.49 -0.54 -10.39
CA LEU A 175 -38.58 0.22 -9.54
C LEU A 175 -37.26 0.40 -10.30
N THR A 176 -36.76 1.63 -10.38
CA THR A 176 -35.46 1.96 -10.95
C THR A 176 -34.44 2.07 -9.83
N VAL A 177 -33.34 1.33 -9.91
CA VAL A 177 -32.23 1.45 -8.95
C VAL A 177 -31.03 2.07 -9.65
N THR A 178 -30.62 3.25 -9.19
CA THR A 178 -29.45 3.97 -9.66
C THR A 178 -28.32 3.91 -8.64
N GLY A 179 -27.09 4.18 -9.07
CA GLY A 179 -25.93 4.19 -8.21
C GLY A 179 -24.67 4.61 -8.95
N LYS A 180 -23.55 4.69 -8.24
CA LYS A 180 -22.26 5.02 -8.82
C LYS A 180 -21.14 4.24 -8.14
N LEU A 181 -20.38 3.46 -8.93
CA LEU A 181 -19.13 2.86 -8.51
C LEU A 181 -17.98 3.80 -8.82
N THR A 182 -17.23 4.16 -7.78
CA THR A 182 -16.03 4.99 -7.91
C THR A 182 -14.85 4.33 -7.21
N ARG A 183 -13.64 4.74 -7.59
CA ARG A 183 -12.39 4.26 -7.01
C ARG A 183 -11.47 5.43 -6.72
N ALA A 184 -10.74 5.36 -5.61
CA ALA A 184 -9.72 6.32 -5.23
C ALA A 184 -8.72 6.51 -6.36
N ASP A 185 -8.41 7.74 -6.74
CA ASP A 185 -7.33 8.12 -7.64
C ASP A 185 -6.32 8.90 -6.79
N TRP A 186 -5.20 8.27 -6.47
CA TRP A 186 -4.22 8.81 -5.52
C TRP A 186 -3.54 10.06 -6.08
N GLN A 187 -3.22 10.03 -7.37
CA GLN A 187 -2.59 11.16 -8.06
C GLN A 187 -3.51 12.39 -8.16
N LYS A 188 -4.82 12.17 -8.28
CA LYS A 188 -5.80 13.26 -8.31
C LYS A 188 -6.35 13.64 -6.94
N GLY A 189 -6.03 12.87 -5.88
CA GLY A 189 -6.60 13.07 -4.55
C GLY A 189 -8.13 12.97 -4.50
N THR A 190 -8.77 12.28 -5.44
CA THR A 190 -10.25 12.20 -5.52
C THR A 190 -10.75 10.80 -5.90
N TYR A 191 -12.07 10.59 -5.88
CA TYR A 191 -12.69 9.36 -6.37
C TYR A 191 -13.20 9.57 -7.80
N VAL A 192 -12.77 8.71 -8.72
CA VAL A 192 -13.18 8.75 -10.12
C VAL A 192 -14.10 7.58 -10.46
N GLY A 193 -14.91 7.72 -11.50
CA GLY A 193 -15.79 6.65 -11.99
C GLY A 193 -14.99 5.39 -12.32
N PHE A 194 -15.44 4.24 -11.83
CA PHE A 194 -14.77 2.97 -12.11
C PHE A 194 -15.56 2.17 -13.15
N ALA A 195 -15.12 2.28 -14.39
CA ALA A 195 -15.83 1.78 -15.57
C ALA A 195 -15.70 0.28 -15.80
N GLY A 196 -16.70 -0.30 -16.50
CA GLY A 196 -16.63 -1.67 -17.01
C GLY A 196 -16.64 -2.76 -15.94
N GLN A 197 -17.05 -2.43 -14.71
CA GLN A 197 -17.01 -3.36 -13.58
C GLN A 197 -18.34 -4.08 -13.42
N SER A 198 -18.26 -5.38 -13.13
CA SER A 198 -19.41 -6.20 -12.77
C SER A 198 -19.88 -5.85 -11.35
N VAL A 199 -21.14 -5.42 -11.21
CA VAL A 199 -21.75 -5.01 -9.95
C VAL A 199 -23.09 -5.72 -9.78
N LYS A 200 -23.30 -6.31 -8.60
CA LYS A 200 -24.52 -7.04 -8.26
C LYS A 200 -25.55 -6.08 -7.63
N LEU A 201 -26.75 -6.01 -8.19
CA LEU A 201 -27.91 -5.49 -7.48
C LEU A 201 -28.42 -6.58 -6.54
N GLN A 202 -28.57 -6.23 -5.26
CA GLN A 202 -29.04 -7.12 -4.21
C GLN A 202 -30.28 -6.55 -3.54
N PHE A 203 -31.12 -7.44 -3.00
CA PHE A 203 -32.29 -7.10 -2.22
C PHE A 203 -32.30 -7.86 -0.90
N ARG A 204 -32.76 -7.22 0.16
CA ARG A 204 -33.03 -7.83 1.47
C ARG A 204 -34.43 -7.43 1.90
N LYS A 205 -35.30 -8.41 2.14
CA LYS A 205 -36.67 -8.16 2.63
C LYS A 205 -36.64 -7.46 4.00
N ALA A 206 -37.56 -6.52 4.24
CA ALA A 206 -37.75 -5.89 5.55
C ALA A 206 -37.96 -6.96 6.65
N GLY A 207 -37.36 -6.74 7.83
CA GLY A 207 -37.37 -7.71 8.92
C GLY A 207 -36.38 -8.89 8.79
N THR A 208 -35.58 -8.95 7.71
CA THR A 208 -34.55 -10.00 7.52
C THR A 208 -33.13 -9.42 7.47
N SER A 209 -32.09 -10.24 7.54
CA SER A 209 -30.68 -9.79 7.52
C SER A 209 -29.92 -10.16 6.23
N THR A 210 -30.45 -11.06 5.41
CA THR A 210 -29.72 -11.64 4.27
C THR A 210 -30.07 -10.96 2.95
N TYR A 211 -29.05 -10.52 2.23
CA TYR A 211 -29.18 -9.99 0.86
C TYR A 211 -29.11 -11.13 -0.16
N THR A 212 -30.03 -11.14 -1.12
CA THR A 212 -30.00 -12.01 -2.31
C THR A 212 -29.67 -11.19 -3.55
N THR A 213 -28.95 -11.76 -4.51
CA THR A 213 -28.65 -11.08 -5.77
C THR A 213 -29.84 -11.18 -6.72
N LEU A 214 -30.34 -10.02 -7.17
CA LEU A 214 -31.41 -9.93 -8.16
C LEU A 214 -30.86 -9.86 -9.58
N LYS A 215 -29.83 -9.04 -9.81
CA LYS A 215 -29.23 -8.80 -11.12
C LYS A 215 -27.73 -8.56 -10.99
N THR A 216 -27.01 -8.77 -12.09
CA THR A 216 -25.64 -8.32 -12.27
C THR A 216 -25.60 -7.37 -13.46
N ILE A 217 -25.01 -6.19 -13.28
CA ILE A 217 -24.88 -5.16 -14.32
C ILE A 217 -23.44 -4.70 -14.43
N THR A 218 -23.13 -3.99 -15.51
CA THR A 218 -21.80 -3.42 -15.75
C THR A 218 -21.84 -1.90 -15.55
N SER A 219 -20.86 -1.35 -14.84
CA SER A 219 -20.75 0.10 -14.67
C SER A 219 -20.40 0.81 -15.99
N SER A 220 -20.98 1.99 -16.21
CA SER A 220 -20.70 2.81 -17.39
C SER A 220 -19.26 3.36 -17.41
N SER A 221 -18.89 4.06 -18.48
CA SER A 221 -17.60 4.79 -18.58
C SER A 221 -17.36 5.80 -17.44
N THR A 222 -18.42 6.30 -16.80
CA THR A 222 -18.35 7.23 -15.65
C THR A 222 -18.59 6.55 -14.31
N GLY A 223 -18.66 5.21 -14.29
CA GLY A 223 -18.96 4.41 -13.12
C GLY A 223 -20.44 4.40 -12.73
N ALA A 224 -21.33 4.97 -13.54
CA ALA A 224 -22.76 5.00 -13.26
C ALA A 224 -23.38 3.60 -13.36
N LEU A 225 -24.38 3.37 -12.53
CA LEU A 225 -25.16 2.14 -12.44
C LEU A 225 -26.63 2.50 -12.56
N LYS A 226 -27.36 1.77 -13.41
CA LYS A 226 -28.81 1.92 -13.54
C LYS A 226 -29.41 0.61 -14.01
N THR A 227 -30.44 0.15 -13.31
CA THR A 227 -31.26 -0.97 -13.77
C THR A 227 -32.67 -0.85 -13.22
N THR A 228 -33.57 -1.69 -13.70
CA THR A 228 -34.95 -1.76 -13.22
C THR A 228 -35.26 -3.16 -12.68
N VAL A 229 -36.13 -3.22 -11.69
CA VAL A 229 -36.66 -4.46 -11.10
C VAL A 229 -38.14 -4.28 -10.82
N THR A 230 -38.86 -5.37 -10.54
CA THR A 230 -40.27 -5.30 -10.12
C THR A 230 -40.33 -5.23 -8.59
N ALA A 231 -41.09 -4.27 -8.06
CA ALA A 231 -41.32 -4.13 -6.63
C ALA A 231 -42.23 -5.27 -6.12
N GLY A 232 -41.71 -6.11 -5.22
CA GLY A 232 -42.42 -7.29 -4.71
C GLY A 232 -42.93 -7.15 -3.28
N SER A 233 -42.10 -6.61 -2.40
CA SER A 233 -42.40 -6.32 -1.00
C SER A 233 -41.38 -5.35 -0.43
N ASP A 234 -41.68 -4.77 0.71
CA ASP A 234 -40.78 -3.89 1.46
C ASP A 234 -39.40 -4.52 1.68
N GLY A 235 -38.38 -3.68 1.58
CA GLY A 235 -37.02 -4.09 1.83
C GLY A 235 -35.99 -3.11 1.30
N TYR A 236 -34.74 -3.58 1.29
CA TYR A 236 -33.57 -2.77 1.03
C TYR A 236 -32.90 -3.20 -0.26
N TYR A 237 -32.68 -2.25 -1.17
CA TYR A 237 -31.92 -2.46 -2.40
C TYR A 237 -30.50 -1.91 -2.23
N ARG A 238 -29.50 -2.66 -2.69
CA ARG A 238 -28.12 -2.17 -2.71
C ARG A 238 -27.34 -2.69 -3.89
N TYR A 239 -26.32 -1.95 -4.30
CA TYR A 239 -25.28 -2.48 -5.17
C TYR A 239 -24.12 -3.08 -4.35
N SER A 240 -23.51 -4.13 -4.88
CA SER A 240 -22.33 -4.79 -4.31
C SER A 240 -21.28 -5.07 -5.38
N PHE A 241 -20.06 -4.61 -5.14
CA PHE A 241 -18.89 -4.80 -5.98
C PHE A 241 -17.88 -5.72 -5.29
N ALA A 242 -17.43 -6.76 -5.98
CA ALA A 242 -16.55 -7.79 -5.43
C ALA A 242 -15.08 -7.37 -5.29
N GLY A 243 -14.69 -6.21 -5.83
CA GLY A 243 -13.29 -5.79 -5.87
C GLY A 243 -12.51 -6.40 -7.03
N THR A 244 -11.25 -6.00 -7.14
CA THR A 244 -10.26 -6.59 -8.06
C THR A 244 -8.94 -6.82 -7.31
N SER A 245 -7.90 -7.28 -8.01
CA SER A 245 -6.54 -7.34 -7.45
C SER A 245 -6.03 -5.96 -6.99
N THR A 246 -6.47 -4.88 -7.63
CA THR A 246 -6.00 -3.50 -7.41
C THR A 246 -7.01 -2.60 -6.71
N THR A 247 -8.24 -3.08 -6.47
CA THR A 247 -9.35 -2.27 -5.95
C THR A 247 -10.12 -3.03 -4.88
N SER A 248 -10.45 -2.38 -3.75
CA SER A 248 -11.20 -3.04 -2.68
C SER A 248 -12.64 -3.39 -3.10
N SER A 249 -13.19 -4.44 -2.51
CA SER A 249 -14.63 -4.72 -2.57
C SER A 249 -15.41 -3.68 -1.76
N VAL A 250 -16.66 -3.42 -2.14
CA VAL A 250 -17.57 -2.53 -1.39
C VAL A 250 -19.03 -2.90 -1.65
N SER A 251 -19.87 -2.79 -0.64
CA SER A 251 -21.33 -2.79 -0.79
C SER A 251 -21.86 -1.42 -0.39
N ALA A 252 -22.81 -0.89 -1.16
CA ALA A 252 -23.52 0.32 -0.77
C ALA A 252 -24.35 0.08 0.51
N ALA A 253 -24.69 1.17 1.19
CA ALA A 253 -25.81 1.15 2.13
C ALA A 253 -27.08 0.68 1.38
N GLY A 254 -27.94 -0.05 2.09
CA GLY A 254 -29.23 -0.46 1.55
C GLY A 254 -30.22 0.69 1.57
N ASP A 255 -30.91 0.89 0.46
CA ASP A 255 -31.94 1.89 0.29
C ASP A 255 -33.32 1.27 0.45
N TYR A 256 -34.16 1.85 1.32
CA TYR A 256 -35.41 1.22 1.77
C TYR A 256 -36.58 1.64 0.90
N VAL A 257 -37.22 0.67 0.26
CA VAL A 257 -38.42 0.88 -0.55
C VAL A 257 -39.65 0.38 0.21
N ASP A 258 -40.63 1.27 0.37
CA ASP A 258 -42.00 0.97 0.80
C ASP A 258 -42.86 0.50 -0.39
N VAL A 259 -43.45 -0.70 -0.30
CA VAL A 259 -44.26 -1.31 -1.37
C VAL A 259 -45.73 -1.40 -0.95
N GLN A 260 -46.57 -0.67 -1.69
CA GLN A 260 -48.00 -0.52 -1.41
C GLN A 260 -48.90 -1.41 -2.29
#